data_AF-A0ABD4KTX9-F1
#
_entry.id   AF-A0ABD4KTX9-F1
#
_cell.length_a   1.000
_cell.length_b   1.000
_cell.length_c   1.000
_cell.angle_alpha   90.00
_cell.angle_beta   90.00
_cell.angle_gamma   90.00
#
_symmetry.space_group_name_H-M   'P 1'
#
loop_
_entity.id
_entity.type
_entity.pdbx_description
1 polymer ?
#
loop_
_entity_poly.entity_id
_entity_poly.type
_entity_poly.pdbx_seq_one_letter_code
_entity_poly.pdbx_strand_id
1 'polypeptide(L)'
;SHVDGLDNHTQAHLKEMAASDLLDRFGTGLDGSWLQDANNEDSALNIPGASNAYVDIAHGGGGDDRIFGQGGTDLLFGGSGNDHIYGGEGNDGLRGGTGNDILDGGAGNDVLIGGLGNDILTGGDGADIFKWVEMET
;
A
#
# COMPACT_ATOMS: atom_id res chain seq x y z
N SER A 1 9.12 27.32 -1.82
CA SER A 1 9.32 26.04 -1.12
C SER A 1 8.92 24.93 -2.04
N HIS A 2 9.81 23.96 -2.21
CA HIS A 2 9.49 22.57 -2.56
C HIS A 2 8.91 22.31 -3.96
N VAL A 3 9.81 22.19 -4.95
CA VAL A 3 9.71 21.22 -6.05
C VAL A 3 11.14 20.91 -6.49
N ASP A 4 11.78 19.90 -5.92
CA ASP A 4 13.08 19.41 -6.43
C ASP A 4 13.03 17.87 -6.43
N GLY A 5 12.84 17.30 -7.62
CA GLY A 5 12.85 15.84 -7.80
C GLY A 5 12.49 15.31 -9.19
N LEU A 6 11.72 16.03 -10.01
CA LEU A 6 11.57 15.67 -11.42
C LEU A 6 12.58 16.45 -12.26
N ASP A 7 13.40 15.74 -13.03
CA ASP A 7 14.32 16.39 -13.94
C ASP A 7 13.56 17.31 -14.93
N ASN A 8 14.22 18.38 -15.34
CA ASN A 8 13.59 19.41 -16.18
C ASN A 8 13.18 18.88 -17.57
N HIS A 9 13.59 17.67 -17.94
CA HIS A 9 13.27 17.05 -19.22
C HIS A 9 11.90 16.35 -19.20
N THR A 10 11.55 15.69 -18.09
CA THR A 10 10.22 15.08 -17.92
C THR A 10 9.12 16.12 -17.68
N GLN A 11 9.42 17.21 -16.96
CA GLN A 11 8.45 18.28 -16.71
C GLN A 11 8.11 19.11 -17.96
N ALA A 12 9.02 19.22 -18.93
CA ALA A 12 8.82 20.00 -20.14
C ALA A 12 7.86 19.31 -21.15
N HIS A 13 7.97 17.99 -21.29
CA HIS A 13 7.12 17.23 -22.22
C HIS A 13 5.67 17.08 -21.73
N LEU A 14 5.44 17.15 -20.42
CA LEU A 14 4.09 16.99 -19.84
C LEU A 14 3.21 18.26 -19.98
N LYS A 15 3.81 19.43 -20.22
CA LYS A 15 3.06 20.70 -20.35
C LYS A 15 2.43 20.91 -21.72
N GLU A 16 2.88 20.19 -22.75
CA GLU A 16 2.43 20.37 -24.13
C GLU A 16 1.50 19.26 -24.64
N MET A 17 1.21 18.23 -23.82
CA MET A 17 0.33 17.12 -24.20
C MET A 17 -1.14 17.44 -23.93
N ALA A 18 -2.03 17.02 -24.82
CA ALA A 18 -3.46 17.16 -24.63
C ALA A 18 -3.94 16.30 -23.45
N ALA A 19 -4.92 16.81 -22.69
CA ALA A 19 -5.45 16.11 -21.51
C ALA A 19 -5.98 14.69 -21.80
N SER A 20 -6.38 14.41 -23.05
CA SER A 20 -6.77 13.09 -23.51
C SER A 20 -5.59 12.11 -23.66
N ASP A 21 -4.41 12.59 -24.08
CA ASP A 21 -3.21 11.77 -24.23
C ASP A 21 -2.58 11.45 -22.86
N LEU A 22 -2.85 12.28 -21.86
CA LEU A 22 -2.52 12.00 -20.45
C LEU A 22 -3.43 10.90 -19.88
N LEU A 23 -4.67 10.78 -20.36
CA LEU A 23 -5.67 9.83 -19.86
C LEU A 23 -5.36 8.39 -20.29
N ASP A 24 -4.91 8.20 -21.53
CA ASP A 24 -4.53 6.88 -22.09
C ASP A 24 -3.18 6.37 -21.54
N ARG A 25 -2.32 7.26 -21.07
CA ARG A 25 -0.98 6.92 -20.56
C ARG A 25 -0.89 6.86 -19.03
N PHE A 26 -1.74 7.59 -18.32
CA PHE A 26 -1.65 7.74 -16.86
C PHE A 26 -2.96 7.53 -16.10
N GLY A 27 -4.06 7.11 -16.76
CA GLY A 27 -5.28 6.62 -16.10
C GLY A 27 -5.85 7.53 -14.99
N THR A 28 -6.82 8.38 -15.34
CA THR A 28 -7.65 9.21 -14.43
C THR A 28 -6.98 9.63 -13.11
N GLY A 29 -6.31 10.78 -13.11
CA GLY A 29 -5.71 11.33 -11.88
C GLY A 29 -5.66 12.85 -11.89
N LEU A 30 -6.84 13.51 -11.93
CA LEU A 30 -6.99 14.86 -11.39
C LEU A 30 -7.68 14.81 -10.02
N ASP A 31 -7.40 13.75 -9.25
CA ASP A 31 -7.85 13.51 -7.88
C ASP A 31 -7.28 12.18 -7.35
N GLY A 32 -6.09 12.20 -6.74
CA GLY A 32 -5.63 11.09 -5.89
C GLY A 32 -5.18 9.79 -6.59
N SER A 33 -4.10 9.82 -7.36
CA SER A 33 -3.53 8.60 -7.95
C SER A 33 -2.00 8.54 -7.80
N TRP A 34 -1.55 8.00 -6.65
CA TRP A 34 -0.28 7.25 -6.54
C TRP A 34 -0.53 5.75 -6.69
N LEU A 35 -1.61 5.35 -7.38
CA LEU A 35 -1.86 3.94 -7.67
C LEU A 35 -0.98 3.56 -8.86
N GLN A 36 0.24 3.13 -8.52
CA GLN A 36 1.17 2.54 -9.45
C GLN A 36 0.63 1.17 -9.87
N ASP A 37 0.48 1.04 -11.19
CA ASP A 37 0.21 -0.15 -11.98
C ASP A 37 0.77 -1.46 -11.36
N ALA A 38 -0.13 -2.28 -10.80
CA ALA A 38 0.11 -3.63 -10.26
C ALA A 38 0.38 -4.69 -11.36
N ASN A 39 0.98 -4.29 -12.48
CA ASN A 39 1.36 -5.21 -13.57
C ASN A 39 2.88 -5.33 -13.76
N ASN A 40 3.68 -4.97 -12.76
CA ASN A 40 5.12 -5.25 -12.77
C ASN A 40 5.42 -6.38 -11.79
N GLU A 41 6.08 -7.42 -12.30
CA GLU A 41 6.68 -8.59 -11.64
C GLU A 41 7.74 -8.22 -10.57
N ASP A 42 7.62 -7.06 -9.90
CA ASP A 42 8.62 -6.49 -9.02
C ASP A 42 8.22 -6.67 -7.55
N SER A 43 9.10 -7.35 -6.83
CA SER A 43 8.79 -8.10 -5.60
C SER A 43 8.76 -7.25 -4.31
N ALA A 44 8.52 -5.94 -4.43
CA ALA A 44 8.33 -5.02 -3.30
C ALA A 44 7.71 -3.69 -3.74
N LEU A 45 6.48 -3.41 -3.28
CA LEU A 45 5.88 -2.08 -3.40
C LEU A 45 6.54 -1.15 -2.37
N ASN A 46 7.46 -0.31 -2.82
CA ASN A 46 8.11 0.71 -2.00
C ASN A 46 7.47 2.07 -2.27
N ILE A 47 6.64 2.58 -1.35
CA ILE A 47 5.97 3.88 -1.47
C ILE A 47 7.02 5.00 -1.30
N PRO A 48 7.36 5.77 -2.36
CA PRO A 48 8.39 6.80 -2.24
C PRO A 48 7.85 8.01 -1.46
N GLY A 49 8.18 8.11 -0.18
CA GLY A 49 7.78 9.23 0.68
C GLY A 49 7.83 8.99 2.18
N ALA A 50 7.88 7.72 2.59
CA ALA A 50 7.57 7.21 3.93
C ALA A 50 8.61 7.47 5.06
N SER A 51 9.10 8.70 5.10
CA SER A 51 9.86 9.29 6.22
C SER A 51 9.11 10.45 6.88
N ASN A 52 7.84 10.64 6.56
CA ASN A 52 7.01 11.71 7.09
C ASN A 52 5.69 11.09 7.58
N ALA A 53 5.14 11.65 8.65
CA ALA A 53 3.96 11.14 9.36
C ALA A 53 2.64 11.24 8.56
N TYR A 54 2.66 10.88 7.28
CA TYR A 54 1.52 10.89 6.38
C TYR A 54 0.83 9.53 6.37
N VAL A 55 -0.40 9.54 5.86
CA VAL A 55 -1.21 8.34 5.70
C VAL A 55 -0.98 7.83 4.29
N ASP A 56 -0.35 6.67 4.15
CA ASP A 56 -0.19 6.01 2.86
C ASP A 56 -1.31 4.98 2.61
N ILE A 57 -1.66 4.78 1.34
CA ILE A 57 -2.62 3.76 0.92
C ILE A 57 -1.96 2.91 -0.18
N ALA A 58 -1.83 1.60 0.07
CA ALA A 58 -1.21 0.65 -0.85
C ALA A 58 -2.06 -0.60 -1.08
N HIS A 59 -2.04 -1.09 -2.32
CA HIS A 59 -2.77 -2.28 -2.76
C HIS A 59 -1.82 -3.18 -3.56
N GLY A 60 -1.65 -4.44 -3.14
CA GLY A 60 -0.88 -5.46 -3.87
C GLY A 60 -1.65 -5.98 -5.09
N GLY A 61 -2.94 -6.28 -4.91
CA GLY A 61 -3.82 -6.69 -5.99
C GLY A 61 -3.89 -8.21 -6.07
N GLY A 62 -3.27 -8.81 -7.08
CA GLY A 62 -3.26 -10.26 -7.24
C GLY A 62 -1.85 -10.79 -7.41
N GLY A 63 -1.57 -11.95 -6.82
CA GLY A 63 -0.22 -12.49 -6.72
C GLY A 63 0.28 -12.44 -5.28
N ASP A 64 1.47 -12.97 -5.03
CA ASP A 64 2.09 -12.93 -3.70
C ASP A 64 2.89 -11.62 -3.57
N ASP A 65 2.39 -10.66 -2.78
CA ASP A 65 2.93 -9.31 -2.71
C ASP A 65 3.79 -9.03 -1.47
N ARG A 66 4.65 -8.00 -1.55
CA ARG A 66 5.33 -7.41 -0.39
C ARG A 66 5.02 -5.93 -0.28
N ILE A 67 4.42 -5.52 0.83
CA ILE A 67 3.94 -4.16 1.07
C ILE A 67 4.54 -3.61 2.36
N PHE A 68 5.05 -2.37 2.31
CA PHE A 68 5.68 -1.69 3.44
C PHE A 68 5.10 -0.27 3.62
N GLY A 69 4.52 0.03 4.79
CA GLY A 69 4.05 1.38 5.17
C GLY A 69 5.17 2.28 5.71
N GLN A 70 6.16 1.67 6.37
CA GLN A 70 7.31 2.31 7.02
C GLN A 70 6.96 3.17 8.23
N GLY A 71 6.37 4.35 8.06
CA GLY A 71 6.11 5.24 9.17
C GLY A 71 5.01 6.22 8.83
N GLY A 72 4.02 6.37 9.69
CA GLY A 72 2.82 7.09 9.30
C GLY A 72 1.58 6.57 9.99
N THR A 73 0.50 6.41 9.25
CA THR A 73 -0.73 5.76 9.70
C THR A 73 -1.32 5.22 8.43
N ASP A 74 -1.02 3.97 8.13
CA ASP A 74 -1.12 3.48 6.76
C ASP A 74 -2.32 2.54 6.58
N LEU A 75 -2.81 2.45 5.34
CA LEU A 75 -3.83 1.49 4.93
C LEU A 75 -3.27 0.57 3.84
N LEU A 76 -2.94 -0.65 4.24
CA LEU A 76 -2.23 -1.62 3.42
C LEU A 76 -3.12 -2.81 3.11
N PHE A 77 -3.26 -3.13 1.82
CA PHE A 77 -4.14 -4.19 1.32
C PHE A 77 -3.36 -5.17 0.44
N GLY A 78 -3.26 -6.43 0.84
CA GLY A 78 -2.62 -7.50 0.05
C GLY A 78 -3.42 -7.83 -1.20
N GLY A 79 -4.65 -8.31 -1.00
CA GLY A 79 -5.56 -8.65 -2.08
C GLY A 79 -5.71 -10.17 -2.18
N SER A 80 -5.28 -10.76 -3.29
CA SER A 80 -5.33 -12.22 -3.47
C SER A 80 -3.94 -12.79 -3.69
N GLY A 81 -3.56 -13.78 -2.89
CA GLY A 81 -2.23 -14.39 -2.90
C GLY A 81 -1.75 -14.62 -1.48
N ASN A 82 -0.50 -15.03 -1.29
CA ASN A 82 0.11 -15.13 0.02
C ASN A 82 0.99 -13.90 0.24
N ASP A 83 0.42 -12.89 0.88
CA ASP A 83 1.02 -11.56 0.95
C ASP A 83 1.86 -11.38 2.21
N HIS A 84 2.88 -10.53 2.12
CA HIS A 84 3.66 -10.06 3.26
C HIS A 84 3.46 -8.55 3.43
N ILE A 85 2.81 -8.14 4.51
CA ILE A 85 2.42 -6.75 4.76
C ILE A 85 3.04 -6.27 6.06
N TYR A 86 3.78 -5.16 6.01
CA TYR A 86 4.48 -4.56 7.13
C TYR A 86 4.03 -3.10 7.31
N GLY A 87 3.39 -2.77 8.44
CA GLY A 87 2.91 -1.44 8.79
C GLY A 87 4.08 -0.49 9.07
N GLY A 88 4.79 -0.73 10.16
CA GLY A 88 5.98 0.03 10.53
C GLY A 88 5.73 0.89 11.76
N GLU A 89 6.08 2.17 11.74
CA GLU A 89 5.77 3.10 12.83
C GLU A 89 4.40 3.75 12.63
N GLY A 90 3.64 3.90 13.71
CA GLY A 90 2.34 4.55 13.73
C GLY A 90 1.16 3.59 13.77
N ASN A 91 -0.07 4.11 13.71
CA ASN A 91 -1.27 3.28 13.91
C ASN A 91 -1.80 2.81 12.56
N ASP A 92 -1.58 1.56 12.20
CA ASP A 92 -1.79 1.09 10.84
C ASP A 92 -3.03 0.19 10.70
N GLY A 93 -3.59 0.15 9.50
CA GLY A 93 -4.68 -0.72 9.08
C GLY A 93 -4.21 -1.69 8.00
N LEU A 94 -4.02 -2.96 8.36
CA LEU A 94 -3.52 -3.99 7.46
C LEU A 94 -4.63 -4.99 7.13
N ARG A 95 -4.75 -5.34 5.85
CA ARG A 95 -5.65 -6.38 5.37
C ARG A 95 -4.97 -7.32 4.39
N GLY A 96 -4.87 -8.61 4.73
CA GLY A 96 -4.30 -9.65 3.88
C GLY A 96 -5.18 -9.90 2.66
N GLY A 97 -6.37 -10.45 2.89
CA GLY A 97 -7.36 -10.65 1.84
C GLY A 97 -7.68 -12.12 1.67
N THR A 98 -7.29 -12.73 0.56
CA THR A 98 -7.45 -14.17 0.34
C THR A 98 -6.09 -14.83 0.12
N GLY A 99 -5.84 -15.94 0.82
CA GLY A 99 -4.59 -16.69 0.76
C GLY A 99 -4.02 -16.86 2.16
N ASN A 100 -2.76 -17.24 2.29
CA ASN A 100 -2.14 -17.38 3.61
C ASN A 100 -1.18 -16.22 3.81
N ASP A 101 -1.63 -15.21 4.54
CA ASP A 101 -0.93 -13.92 4.60
C ASP A 101 -0.05 -13.80 5.86
N ILE A 102 0.98 -12.97 5.77
CA ILE A 102 1.81 -12.54 6.90
C ILE A 102 1.63 -11.04 7.07
N LEU A 103 1.04 -10.64 8.20
CA LEU A 103 0.82 -9.23 8.57
C LEU A 103 1.62 -8.91 9.83
N ASP A 104 2.37 -7.80 9.79
CA ASP A 104 3.12 -7.23 10.91
C ASP A 104 2.75 -5.75 11.08
N GLY A 105 2.11 -5.40 12.19
CA GLY A 105 1.69 -4.02 12.49
C GLY A 105 2.88 -3.11 12.76
N GLY A 106 3.82 -3.57 13.59
CA GLY A 106 5.01 -2.81 13.95
C GLY A 106 4.83 -2.08 15.27
N ALA A 107 5.02 -0.76 15.30
CA ALA A 107 4.94 0.05 16.50
C ALA A 107 3.75 1.01 16.41
N GLY A 108 2.77 0.88 17.27
CA GLY A 108 1.56 1.68 17.26
C GLY A 108 0.36 0.88 17.75
N ASN A 109 -0.84 1.42 17.59
CA ASN A 109 -2.06 0.69 17.89
C ASN A 109 -2.69 0.25 16.57
N ASP A 110 -2.47 -1.00 16.19
CA ASP A 110 -2.75 -1.44 14.83
C ASP A 110 -4.06 -2.23 14.72
N VAL A 111 -4.62 -2.28 13.51
CA VAL A 111 -5.76 -3.11 13.15
C VAL A 111 -5.36 -4.07 12.05
N LEU A 112 -5.31 -5.36 12.36
CA LEU A 112 -4.91 -6.41 11.43
C LEU A 112 -6.11 -7.30 11.09
N ILE A 113 -6.37 -7.43 9.79
CA ILE A 113 -7.43 -8.29 9.23
C ILE A 113 -6.77 -9.31 8.30
N GLY A 114 -6.59 -10.55 8.75
CA GLY A 114 -5.98 -11.61 7.94
C GLY A 114 -6.80 -11.86 6.67
N GLY A 115 -8.07 -12.23 6.86
CA GLY A 115 -9.00 -12.47 5.77
C GLY A 115 -9.33 -13.96 5.66
N LEU A 116 -9.33 -14.49 4.44
CA LEU A 116 -9.62 -15.89 4.18
C LEU A 116 -8.31 -16.67 4.00
N GLY A 117 -8.11 -17.69 4.83
CA GLY A 117 -7.00 -18.61 4.74
C GLY A 117 -6.34 -18.81 6.09
N ASN A 118 -5.09 -19.26 6.10
CA ASN A 118 -4.33 -19.48 7.33
C ASN A 118 -3.27 -18.38 7.48
N ASP A 119 -3.65 -17.33 8.20
CA ASP A 119 -2.82 -16.12 8.30
C ASP A 119 -1.95 -16.12 9.57
N ILE A 120 -0.83 -15.40 9.49
CA ILE A 120 0.04 -15.08 10.62
C ILE A 120 -0.03 -13.57 10.85
N LEU A 121 -0.55 -13.15 11.99
CA LEU A 121 -0.70 -11.75 12.35
C LEU A 121 0.15 -11.44 13.58
N THR A 122 1.03 -10.46 13.47
CA THR A 122 1.85 -9.91 14.56
C THR A 122 1.47 -8.45 14.74
N GLY A 123 1.00 -8.06 15.93
CA GLY A 123 0.64 -6.66 16.20
C GLY A 123 1.89 -5.81 16.41
N GLY A 124 2.72 -6.23 17.36
CA GLY A 124 3.99 -5.58 17.67
C GLY A 124 3.90 -4.77 18.96
N ASP A 125 4.48 -3.57 18.97
CA ASP A 125 4.49 -2.69 20.13
C ASP A 125 3.23 -1.82 20.16
N GLY A 126 2.38 -1.98 21.19
CA GLY A 126 1.22 -1.10 21.41
C GLY A 126 -0.04 -1.89 21.72
N ALA A 127 -1.21 -1.31 21.47
CA ALA A 127 -2.50 -1.94 21.72
C ALA A 127 -3.20 -2.29 20.41
N ASP A 128 -3.12 -3.57 20.04
CA ASP A 128 -3.56 -4.02 18.72
C ASP A 128 -4.91 -4.71 18.72
N ILE A 129 -5.56 -4.69 17.55
CA ILE A 129 -6.82 -5.37 17.28
C ILE A 129 -6.63 -6.35 16.13
N PHE A 130 -6.87 -7.63 16.42
CA PHE A 130 -6.91 -8.69 15.42
C PHE A 130 -8.36 -9.01 15.07
N LYS A 131 -8.69 -8.94 13.79
CA LYS A 131 -10.01 -9.32 13.28
C LYS A 131 -9.90 -10.50 12.35
N TRP A 132 -10.60 -11.56 12.73
CA TRP A 132 -10.79 -12.76 11.92
C TRP A 132 -12.09 -12.62 11.13
N VAL A 133 -12.13 -13.13 9.91
CA VAL A 133 -13.39 -13.26 9.16
C VAL A 133 -13.91 -14.67 9.42
N GLU A 134 -15.00 -14.79 10.17
CA GLU A 134 -15.73 -16.05 10.26
C GLU A 134 -16.53 -16.25 8.98
N MET A 135 -16.35 -17.41 8.32
CA MET A 135 -17.27 -17.87 7.30
C MET A 135 -18.52 -18.41 8.01
N GLU A 136 -19.68 -17.76 7.84
CA GLU A 136 -20.93 -18.41 8.20
C GLU A 136 -21.13 -19.62 7.29
N THR A 137 -21.18 -20.81 7.91
CA THR A 137 -21.39 -22.11 7.25
C THR A 137 -22.84 -22.33 6.89
#